data_AF-A0A7W0PNQ2-F1
#
_entry.id   AF-A0A7W0PNQ2-F1
#
_cell.length_a   1.000
_cell.length_b   1.000
_cell.length_c   1.000
_cell.angle_alpha   90.00
_cell.angle_beta   90.00
_cell.angle_gamma   90.00
#
_symmetry.space_group_name_H-M   'P 1'
#
loop_
_entity.id
_entity.type
_entity.pdbx_description
1 polymer ?
#
loop_
_entity_poly.entity_id
_entity_poly.type
_entity_poly.pdbx_seq_one_letter_code
_entity_poly.pdbx_strand_id
1 'polypeptide(L)'
;MPDNPDNDIDLAAANSAAITSIEQLESLFGQPKHTSVAKESVAMTLLEQAFIRASPFHLLATSHTDGTCDVSPRGDPPGSVHVLCDRTLILPERAGNKRVDSLRNYRR
;
A
#
# COMPACT_ATOMS: atom_id res chain seq x y z
N MET A 1 23.41 14.33 30.14
CA MET A 1 23.11 14.94 28.83
C MET A 1 22.06 16.00 29.08
N PRO A 2 22.31 17.28 28.80
CA PRO A 2 21.27 18.29 28.93
C PRO A 2 20.22 18.08 27.83
N ASP A 3 18.95 18.25 28.18
CA ASP A 3 17.83 18.31 27.24
C ASP A 3 18.14 19.32 26.13
N ASN A 4 17.94 18.90 24.88
CA ASN A 4 18.11 19.75 23.72
C ASN A 4 16.90 20.72 23.64
N PRO A 5 17.09 22.04 23.79
CA PRO A 5 15.98 23.01 23.79
C PRO A 5 15.31 23.18 22.41
N ASP A 6 15.83 22.53 21.36
CA ASP A 6 15.31 22.62 19.99
C ASP A 6 14.14 21.65 19.70
N ASN A 7 13.63 20.90 20.70
CA ASN A 7 12.57 19.91 20.48
C ASN A 7 11.16 20.39 20.86
N ASP A 8 10.99 21.65 21.27
CA ASP A 8 9.68 22.28 21.40
C ASP A 8 9.19 22.73 20.02
N ILE A 9 8.80 21.76 19.19
CA ILE A 9 7.84 22.04 18.13
C ILE A 9 6.56 22.44 18.86
N ASP A 10 6.23 23.73 18.82
CA ASP A 10 4.94 24.23 19.26
C ASP A 10 3.83 23.59 18.41
N LEU A 11 3.35 22.44 18.88
CA LEU A 11 2.24 21.70 18.30
C LEU A 11 0.96 22.54 18.26
N ALA A 12 0.83 23.56 19.11
CA ALA A 12 -0.34 24.45 19.11
C ALA A 12 -0.27 25.46 17.96
N ALA A 13 0.91 26.02 17.64
CA ALA A 13 1.12 26.83 16.43
C ALA A 13 0.93 25.99 15.15
N ALA A 14 1.45 24.76 15.12
CA ALA A 14 1.26 23.84 14.00
C ALA A 14 -0.22 23.39 13.82
N ASN A 15 -1.00 23.33 14.90
CA ASN A 15 -2.41 22.91 14.87
C ASN A 15 -3.39 23.96 14.35
N SER A 16 -3.01 25.23 14.27
CA SER A 16 -3.89 26.29 13.74
C SER A 16 -4.18 26.16 12.23
N ALA A 17 -3.42 25.33 11.53
CA ALA A 17 -3.63 24.93 10.13
C ALA A 17 -3.96 23.42 9.99
N ALA A 18 -4.36 22.75 11.07
CA ALA A 18 -4.67 21.32 11.02
C ALA A 18 -5.84 21.07 10.06
N ILE A 19 -5.60 20.20 9.08
CA ILE A 19 -6.63 19.73 8.16
C ILE A 19 -7.46 18.70 8.92
N THR A 20 -8.71 19.04 9.20
CA THR A 20 -9.63 18.25 10.03
C THR A 20 -10.66 17.48 9.22
N SER A 21 -10.71 17.70 7.90
CA SER A 21 -11.67 17.03 7.01
C SER A 21 -11.04 16.72 5.66
N ILE A 22 -11.64 15.74 4.96
CA ILE A 22 -11.24 15.38 3.60
C ILE A 22 -11.50 16.53 2.64
N GLU A 23 -12.59 17.27 2.83
CA GLU A 23 -12.95 18.42 1.98
C GLU A 23 -11.93 19.55 2.11
N GLN A 24 -11.43 19.80 3.32
CA GLN A 24 -10.34 20.76 3.54
C GLN A 24 -9.08 20.30 2.81
N LEU A 25 -8.74 19.01 2.87
CA LEU A 25 -7.59 18.45 2.14
C LEU A 25 -7.77 18.61 0.63
N GLU A 26 -8.92 18.21 0.08
CA GLU A 26 -9.25 18.30 -1.34
C GLU A 26 -9.26 19.75 -1.83
N SER A 27 -9.64 20.72 -0.99
CA SER A 27 -9.59 22.15 -1.36
C SER A 27 -8.17 22.66 -1.63
N LEU A 28 -7.15 22.06 -1.00
CA LEU A 28 -5.74 22.44 -1.18
C LEU A 28 -5.15 21.90 -2.48
N PHE A 29 -5.57 20.70 -2.88
CA PHE A 29 -4.99 19.98 -4.02
C PHE A 29 -5.87 19.99 -5.28
N GLY A 30 -7.15 20.34 -5.14
CA GLY A 30 -8.14 20.30 -6.20
C GLY A 30 -8.55 18.86 -6.58
N GLN A 31 -9.29 18.74 -7.67
CA GLN A 31 -9.79 17.45 -8.16
C GLN A 31 -8.76 16.76 -9.06
N PRO A 32 -8.63 15.42 -8.99
CA PRO A 32 -7.72 14.68 -9.85
C PRO A 32 -8.11 14.84 -11.33
N LYS A 33 -7.10 14.87 -12.21
CA LYS A 33 -7.34 14.92 -13.66
C LYS A 33 -8.06 13.64 -14.09
N HIS A 34 -8.95 13.75 -15.08
CA HIS A 34 -9.66 12.59 -15.64
C HIS A 34 -8.71 11.45 -16.04
N THR A 35 -7.54 11.77 -16.61
CA THR A 35 -6.52 10.78 -16.97
C THR A 35 -5.87 10.08 -15.77
N SER A 36 -5.81 10.74 -14.60
CA SER A 36 -5.31 10.15 -13.35
C SER A 36 -6.30 9.20 -12.71
N VAL A 37 -7.61 9.40 -12.94
CA VAL A 37 -8.65 8.46 -12.53
C VAL A 37 -8.73 7.30 -13.53
N ALA A 38 -8.68 7.59 -14.83
CA ALA A 38 -8.82 6.59 -15.90
C ALA A 38 -7.68 5.54 -15.96
N LYS A 39 -6.54 5.77 -15.30
CA LYS A 39 -5.47 4.76 -15.16
C LYS A 39 -5.79 3.70 -14.12
N GLU A 40 -6.83 3.89 -13.30
CA GLU A 40 -7.31 2.86 -12.40
C GLU A 40 -8.05 1.80 -13.21
N SER A 41 -7.55 0.57 -13.17
CA SER A 41 -8.11 -0.55 -13.90
C SER A 41 -8.09 -1.80 -13.04
N VAL A 42 -9.16 -2.58 -13.13
CA VAL A 42 -9.24 -3.92 -12.52
C VAL A 42 -8.46 -4.95 -13.36
N ALA A 43 -8.21 -4.66 -14.64
CA ALA A 43 -7.50 -5.54 -15.56
C ALA A 43 -6.08 -5.02 -15.84
N MET A 44 -5.10 -5.92 -15.69
CA MET A 44 -3.69 -5.70 -16.01
C MET A 44 -3.46 -5.71 -17.52
N THR A 45 -2.75 -4.71 -18.00
CA THR A 45 -2.19 -4.65 -19.34
C THR A 45 -1.10 -5.71 -19.55
N LEU A 46 -0.76 -6.00 -20.81
CA LEU A 46 0.32 -6.92 -21.13
C LEU A 46 1.68 -6.49 -20.55
N LEU A 47 1.93 -5.18 -20.47
CA LEU A 47 3.17 -4.64 -19.89
C LEU A 47 3.25 -4.89 -18.38
N GLU A 48 2.15 -4.65 -17.66
CA GLU A 48 2.07 -4.92 -16.21
C GLU A 48 2.21 -6.41 -15.91
N GLN A 49 1.59 -7.27 -16.72
CA GLN A 49 1.76 -8.71 -16.60
C GLN A 49 3.21 -9.14 -16.82
N ALA A 50 3.89 -8.57 -17.83
CA ALA A 50 5.30 -8.84 -18.08
C ALA A 50 6.19 -8.35 -16.92
N PHE A 51 5.90 -7.17 -16.37
CA PHE A 51 6.59 -6.62 -15.21
C PHE A 51 6.46 -7.53 -13.97
N ILE A 52 5.24 -7.98 -13.67
CA ILE A 52 4.99 -8.90 -12.54
C ILE A 52 5.76 -10.20 -12.74
N ARG A 53 5.74 -10.78 -13.94
CA ARG A 53 6.49 -12.03 -14.24
C ARG A 53 8.00 -11.87 -14.05
N ALA A 54 8.55 -10.69 -14.32
CA ALA A 54 9.97 -10.41 -14.16
C ALA A 54 10.37 -10.05 -12.72
N SER A 55 9.40 -9.75 -11.84
CA SER A 55 9.66 -9.22 -10.50
C SER A 55 10.06 -10.34 -9.52
N PRO A 56 11.27 -10.30 -8.91
CA PRO A 56 11.68 -11.27 -7.90
C PRO A 56 11.25 -10.88 -6.47
N PHE A 57 10.68 -9.69 -6.30
CA PHE A 57 10.31 -9.13 -5.01
C PHE A 57 9.02 -8.35 -5.11
N HIS A 58 8.13 -8.52 -4.14
CA HIS A 58 6.87 -7.79 -4.04
C HIS A 58 6.49 -7.55 -2.57
N LEU A 59 5.66 -6.53 -2.36
CA LEU A 59 5.06 -6.21 -1.07
C LEU A 59 3.57 -6.53 -1.16
N LEU A 60 3.08 -7.36 -0.25
CA LEU A 60 1.64 -7.60 -0.10
C LEU A 60 1.12 -6.79 1.08
N ALA A 61 0.26 -5.81 0.79
CA ALA A 61 -0.46 -5.06 1.80
C ALA A 61 -1.86 -5.66 1.99
N THR A 62 -2.25 -5.85 3.25
CA THR A 62 -3.59 -6.33 3.64
C THR A 62 -4.15 -5.47 4.75
N SER A 63 -5.48 -5.46 4.89
CA SER A 63 -6.16 -4.74 5.96
C SER A 63 -7.11 -5.64 6.73
N HIS A 64 -7.18 -5.41 8.03
CA HIS A 64 -8.19 -5.98 8.92
C HIS A 64 -9.52 -5.25 8.77
N THR A 65 -10.59 -5.83 9.33
CA THR A 65 -11.93 -5.25 9.33
C THR A 65 -12.04 -3.93 10.08
N ASP A 66 -11.12 -3.66 11.01
CA ASP A 66 -11.03 -2.39 11.75
C ASP A 66 -10.25 -1.30 10.98
N GLY A 67 -9.75 -1.61 9.78
CA GLY A 67 -8.97 -0.71 8.94
C GLY A 67 -7.47 -0.68 9.24
N THR A 68 -6.98 -1.45 10.22
CA THR A 68 -5.53 -1.58 10.44
C THR A 68 -4.89 -2.35 9.28
N CYS A 69 -3.72 -1.89 8.84
CA CYS A 69 -3.01 -2.46 7.69
C CYS A 69 -1.67 -3.06 8.10
N ASP A 70 -1.32 -4.18 7.49
CA ASP A 70 0.03 -4.76 7.52
C ASP A 70 0.61 -4.87 6.11
N VAL A 71 1.94 -4.98 6.03
CA VAL A 71 2.65 -5.23 4.78
C VAL A 71 3.68 -6.33 4.97
N SER A 72 3.61 -7.33 4.11
CA SER A 72 4.52 -8.47 4.09
C SER A 72 5.45 -8.40 2.87
N PRO A 73 6.77 -8.26 3.06
CA PRO A 73 7.73 -8.38 1.97
C PRO A 73 7.91 -9.85 1.57
N ARG A 74 7.91 -10.12 0.26
CA ARG A 74 8.03 -11.46 -0.30
C ARG A 74 9.02 -11.48 -1.45
N GLY A 75 9.92 -12.46 -1.43
CA GLY A 75 10.95 -12.62 -2.45
C GLY A 75 11.10 -14.07 -2.87
N ASP A 76 11.25 -14.28 -4.17
CA ASP A 76 11.51 -15.56 -4.83
C ASP A 76 12.13 -15.25 -6.21
N PRO A 77 12.74 -16.21 -6.92
CA PRO A 77 13.17 -15.98 -8.30
C PRO A 77 12.03 -15.43 -9.20
N PRO A 78 12.37 -14.70 -10.27
CA PRO A 78 11.38 -14.23 -11.25
C PRO A 78 10.47 -15.36 -11.74
N GLY A 79 9.18 -15.05 -11.91
CA GLY A 79 8.15 -16.02 -12.30
C GLY A 79 7.47 -16.74 -11.13
N SER A 80 7.84 -16.42 -9.89
CA SER A 80 7.19 -16.95 -8.68
C SER A 80 5.74 -16.49 -8.50
N VAL A 81 5.44 -15.24 -8.87
CA VAL A 81 4.05 -14.77 -9.01
C VAL A 81 3.52 -15.18 -10.37
N HIS A 82 2.51 -16.05 -10.39
CA HIS A 82 1.91 -16.49 -11.63
C HIS A 82 0.72 -15.60 -12.01
N VAL A 83 0.80 -14.98 -13.18
CA VAL A 83 -0.36 -14.31 -13.79
C VAL A 83 -1.22 -15.36 -14.47
N LEU A 84 -2.40 -15.63 -13.89
CA LEU A 84 -3.38 -16.59 -14.41
C LEU A 84 -4.20 -15.98 -15.56
N CYS A 85 -4.63 -14.74 -15.38
CA CYS A 85 -5.28 -13.91 -16.40
C CYS A 85 -5.05 -12.43 -16.08
N ASP A 86 -5.62 -11.54 -16.90
CA ASP A 86 -5.56 -10.09 -16.72
C ASP A 86 -6.11 -9.59 -15.38
N ARG A 87 -6.89 -10.40 -14.65
CA ARG A 87 -7.51 -10.02 -13.36
C ARG A 87 -7.11 -10.91 -12.19
N THR A 88 -6.31 -11.94 -12.41
CA THR A 88 -6.01 -12.94 -11.37
C THR A 88 -4.53 -13.27 -11.30
N LEU A 89 -3.98 -13.14 -10.10
CA LEU A 89 -2.62 -13.54 -9.75
C LEU A 89 -2.67 -14.72 -8.78
N ILE A 90 -1.67 -15.60 -8.88
CA ILE A 90 -1.41 -16.66 -7.91
C ILE A 90 -0.10 -16.33 -7.24
N LEU A 91 -0.17 -16.13 -5.92
CA LEU A 91 0.97 -15.80 -5.06
C LEU A 91 1.31 -17.05 -4.23
N PRO A 92 2.54 -17.56 -4.30
CA PRO A 92 2.94 -18.70 -3.48
C PRO A 92 3.06 -18.29 -2.01
N GLU A 93 2.49 -19.10 -1.12
CA GLU A 93 2.70 -18.94 0.32
C GLU A 93 3.85 -19.85 0.76
N ARG A 94 5.01 -19.26 1.04
CA ARG A 94 6.20 -20.01 1.48
C ARG A 94 6.12 -20.31 2.97
N ALA A 95 6.73 -21.42 3.38
CA ALA A 95 6.94 -21.73 4.79
C ALA A 95 7.98 -20.78 5.38
N GLY A 96 7.54 -19.57 5.77
CA GLY A 96 8.34 -18.58 6.48
C GLY A 96 8.31 -18.78 7.99
N ASN A 97 8.26 -17.67 8.72
CA ASN A 97 8.14 -17.63 10.20
C ASN A 97 6.76 -18.10 10.73
N LYS A 98 5.86 -18.56 9.85
CA LYS A 98 4.51 -19.09 10.17
C LYS A 98 3.58 -18.11 10.89
N ARG A 99 3.88 -16.80 10.88
CA ARG A 99 3.02 -15.79 11.53
C ARG A 99 1.67 -15.63 10.84
N VAL A 100 1.65 -15.84 9.52
CA VAL A 100 0.45 -15.79 8.66
C VAL A 100 -0.36 -14.50 8.83
N ASP A 101 0.31 -13.39 9.16
CA ASP A 101 -0.31 -12.10 9.50
C ASP A 101 -1.29 -11.67 8.39
N SER A 102 -0.82 -11.54 7.15
CA SER A 102 -1.68 -11.16 6.01
C SER A 102 -2.81 -12.17 5.70
N LEU A 103 -2.61 -13.46 6.00
CA LEU A 103 -3.67 -14.48 5.78
C LEU A 103 -4.79 -14.41 6.83
N ARG A 104 -4.50 -13.91 8.03
CA ARG A 104 -5.51 -13.71 9.07
C ARG A 104 -6.53 -12.65 8.66
N ASN A 105 -6.11 -11.68 7.85
CA ASN A 105 -6.95 -10.58 7.38
C ASN A 105 -7.97 -11.03 6.33
N TYR A 106 -7.68 -12.11 5.59
CA TYR A 106 -8.61 -12.66 4.59
C TYR A 106 -9.71 -13.53 5.19
N ARG A 107 -9.59 -13.93 6.46
CA ARG A 107 -10.63 -14.72 7.11
C ARG A 107 -11.82 -13.81 7.36
N ARG A 108 -12.94 -14.13 6.71
CA ARG A 108 -14.24 -13.56 7.01
C ARG A 108 -14.72 -13.94 8.39
#